data_AF-A0A814MSD6-F1
#
_entry.id   AF-A0A814MSD6-F1
#
_cell.length_a   1.000
_cell.length_b   1.000
_cell.length_c   1.000
_cell.angle_alpha   90.00
_cell.angle_beta   90.00
_cell.angle_gamma   90.00
#
_symmetry.space_group_name_H-M   'P 1'
#
loop_
_entity.id
_entity.type
_entity.pdbx_description
1 polymer ?
#
loop_
_entity_poly.entity_id
_entity_poly.type
_entity_poly.pdbx_seq_one_letter_code
_entity_poly.pdbx_strand_id
1 'polypeptide(L)'
;MFNATDIAVKVCDFVELPSGDEAALQQAVATIGPISVLVDASHSSFHLYESGVYNEPTCIQTMYHLDHAVLLIGYGTEGDNDYWLVKNSWGTSWGEQGYIKMTRNQNNQCGIATMANYPIICSSNMQPVPRQPVYHPTSDAFCLTPNMFLMIGIYCFVKIVYDL
;
A
#
# COMPACT_ATOMS: atom_id res chain seq x y z
N MET A 1 6.73 -25.98 -10.00
CA MET A 1 5.67 -26.85 -9.42
C MET A 1 5.53 -26.43 -7.96
N PHE A 2 4.31 -26.27 -7.44
CA PHE A 2 4.08 -25.82 -6.07
C PHE A 2 4.42 -26.92 -5.05
N ASN A 3 5.07 -26.55 -3.93
CA ASN A 3 5.39 -27.45 -2.83
C ASN A 3 4.96 -26.83 -1.49
N ALA A 4 4.07 -27.52 -0.78
CA ALA A 4 3.48 -27.03 0.47
C ALA A 4 4.51 -26.91 1.61
N THR A 5 5.65 -27.60 1.54
CA THR A 5 6.71 -27.48 2.55
C THR A 5 7.51 -26.19 2.42
N ASP A 6 7.42 -25.52 1.27
CA ASP A 6 8.18 -24.30 0.97
C ASP A 6 7.39 -23.02 1.33
N ILE A 7 6.22 -23.18 1.96
CA ILE A 7 5.40 -22.06 2.43
C ILE A 7 6.12 -21.37 3.60
N ALA A 8 6.64 -20.17 3.36
CA ALA A 8 7.30 -19.35 4.37
C ALA A 8 6.29 -18.62 5.28
N VAL A 9 5.16 -18.16 4.73
CA VAL A 9 4.16 -17.36 5.43
C VAL A 9 2.77 -17.72 4.93
N LYS A 10 1.78 -17.79 5.83
CA LYS A 10 0.36 -17.91 5.47
C LYS A 10 -0.37 -16.63 5.87
N VAL A 11 -1.08 -16.04 4.91
CA VAL A 11 -2.01 -14.92 5.15
C VAL A 11 -3.38 -15.51 5.46
N CYS A 12 -3.99 -15.06 6.56
CA CYS A 12 -5.30 -15.54 7.02
C CYS A 12 -6.41 -14.55 6.72
N ASP A 13 -6.10 -13.26 6.77
CA ASP A 13 -7.05 -12.18 6.56
C ASP A 13 -6.30 -10.92 6.12
N PHE A 14 -7.00 -9.81 5.93
CA PHE A 14 -6.42 -8.49 5.72
C PHE A 14 -7.29 -7.41 6.37
N VAL A 15 -6.72 -6.23 6.56
CA VAL A 15 -7.43 -5.06 7.07
C VAL A 15 -7.33 -3.97 6.03
N GLU A 16 -8.49 -3.46 5.61
CA GLU A 16 -8.60 -2.23 4.81
C GLU A 16 -8.66 -1.02 5.75
N LEU A 17 -7.94 0.03 5.40
CA LEU A 17 -7.99 1.30 6.11
C LEU A 17 -9.14 2.17 5.60
N PRO A 18 -9.69 3.08 6.43
CA PRO A 18 -10.69 4.04 5.98
C PRO A 18 -10.19 4.85 4.77
N SER A 19 -10.99 4.87 3.70
CA SER A 19 -10.61 5.52 2.43
C SER A 19 -10.40 7.02 2.60
N GLY A 20 -9.24 7.51 2.14
CA GLY A 20 -8.85 8.92 2.16
C GLY A 20 -8.35 9.43 3.52
N ASP A 21 -8.30 8.57 4.56
CA ASP A 21 -7.89 8.97 5.90
C ASP A 21 -6.36 8.84 6.07
N GLU A 22 -5.66 9.94 5.79
CA GLU A 22 -4.20 10.02 5.98
C GLU A 22 -3.77 9.81 7.44
N ALA A 23 -4.62 10.15 8.43
CA ALA A 23 -4.30 9.96 9.84
C ALA A 23 -4.37 8.48 10.23
N ALA A 24 -5.39 7.76 9.75
CA ALA A 24 -5.49 6.31 9.90
C ALA A 24 -4.33 5.59 9.21
N LEU A 25 -3.95 6.04 8.00
CA LEU A 25 -2.78 5.52 7.28
C LEU A 25 -1.48 5.75 8.06
N GLN A 26 -1.30 6.95 8.64
CA GLN A 26 -0.14 7.29 9.46
C GLN A 26 -0.04 6.39 10.69
N GLN A 27 -1.16 6.21 11.40
CA GLN A 27 -1.22 5.36 12.57
C GLN A 27 -0.91 3.90 12.21
N ALA A 28 -1.48 3.40 11.11
CA ALA A 28 -1.26 2.03 10.65
C ALA A 28 0.21 1.78 10.33
N VAL A 29 0.86 2.64 9.52
CA VAL A 29 2.27 2.42 9.19
C VAL A 29 3.19 2.51 10.41
N ALA A 30 2.86 3.36 11.39
CA ALA A 30 3.63 3.48 12.63
C ALA A 30 3.49 2.28 13.58
N THR A 31 2.31 1.65 13.62
CA THR A 31 1.98 0.64 14.65
C THR A 31 1.94 -0.79 14.14
N ILE A 32 1.71 -0.98 12.84
CA ILE A 32 1.65 -2.29 12.18
C ILE A 32 2.93 -2.56 11.37
N GLY A 33 3.44 -1.54 10.68
CA GLY A 33 4.58 -1.65 9.76
C GLY A 33 4.18 -1.32 8.32
N PRO A 34 4.88 -1.86 7.30
CA PRO A 34 4.63 -1.50 5.91
C PRO A 34 3.20 -1.78 5.44
N ILE A 35 2.60 -0.82 4.73
CA ILE A 35 1.21 -0.86 4.26
C ILE A 35 1.19 -0.86 2.73
N SER A 36 0.40 -1.74 2.11
CA SER A 36 0.17 -1.69 0.67
C SER A 36 -0.81 -0.57 0.35
N VAL A 37 -0.46 0.28 -0.61
CA VAL A 37 -1.28 1.41 -1.06
C VAL A 37 -1.37 1.45 -2.58
N LEU A 38 -2.46 1.99 -3.10
CA LEU A 38 -2.55 2.37 -4.51
C LEU A 38 -2.35 3.87 -4.66
N VAL A 39 -1.76 4.27 -5.79
CA VAL A 39 -1.53 5.66 -6.17
C VAL A 39 -1.87 5.86 -7.64
N ASP A 40 -2.17 7.09 -8.02
CA ASP A 40 -2.13 7.54 -9.42
C ASP A 40 -0.67 7.79 -9.81
N ALA A 41 -0.13 6.90 -10.65
CA ALA A 41 1.22 7.01 -11.21
C ALA A 41 1.20 7.33 -12.71
N SER A 42 0.06 7.74 -13.27
CA SER A 42 -0.13 7.94 -14.71
C SER A 42 0.68 9.11 -15.28
N HIS A 43 1.15 10.02 -14.41
CA HIS A 43 1.83 11.25 -14.79
C HIS A 43 3.30 11.04 -15.16
N SER A 44 3.77 11.76 -16.17
CA SER A 44 5.18 11.74 -16.57
C SER A 44 6.12 12.20 -15.45
N SER A 45 5.65 13.08 -14.56
CA SER A 45 6.38 13.53 -13.36
C SER A 45 6.67 12.37 -12.40
N PHE A 46 5.77 11.38 -12.30
CA PHE A 46 5.99 10.18 -11.50
C PHE A 46 7.01 9.26 -12.17
N HIS A 47 6.83 8.99 -13.47
CA HIS A 47 7.76 8.14 -14.24
C HIS A 47 9.20 8.67 -14.22
N LEU A 48 9.38 9.99 -14.23
CA LEU A 48 10.67 10.67 -14.25
C LEU A 48 11.11 11.17 -12.87
N TYR A 49 10.47 10.75 -11.79
CA TYR A 49 10.86 11.13 -10.45
C TYR A 49 12.31 10.69 -10.15
N GLU A 50 13.11 11.63 -9.65
CA GLU A 50 14.51 11.38 -9.25
C GLU A 50 14.73 11.65 -7.76
N SER A 51 14.20 12.74 -7.20
CA SER A 51 14.38 13.10 -5.79
C SER A 51 13.41 14.18 -5.30
N GLY A 52 13.38 14.39 -3.98
CA GLY A 52 12.60 15.42 -3.30
C GLY A 52 11.18 14.96 -2.94
N VAL A 53 10.39 15.85 -2.34
CA VAL A 53 8.98 15.54 -2.02
C VAL A 53 8.14 15.71 -3.29
N TYR A 54 7.68 14.59 -3.84
CA TYR A 54 6.85 14.50 -5.02
C TYR A 54 5.46 15.10 -4.78
N ASN A 55 5.12 16.10 -5.58
CA ASN A 55 3.83 16.76 -5.58
C ASN A 55 3.36 16.96 -7.01
N GLU A 56 2.23 16.34 -7.37
CA GLU A 56 1.65 16.44 -8.71
C GLU A 56 0.25 17.09 -8.61
N PRO A 57 0.10 18.35 -9.03
CA PRO A 57 -1.18 19.06 -8.91
C PRO A 57 -2.34 18.42 -9.66
N THR A 58 -2.05 17.58 -10.66
CA THR A 58 -3.07 16.95 -11.50
C THR A 58 -3.39 15.50 -11.14
N CYS A 59 -2.80 14.99 -10.06
CA CYS A 59 -3.07 13.67 -9.54
C CYS A 59 -4.56 13.48 -9.18
N ILE A 60 -5.08 12.30 -9.48
CA ILE A 60 -6.47 11.94 -9.24
C ILE A 60 -6.57 10.98 -8.05
N GLN A 61 -7.55 11.21 -7.18
CA GLN A 61 -7.66 10.49 -5.90
C GLN A 61 -8.73 9.41 -5.90
N THR A 62 -9.56 9.36 -6.94
CA THR A 62 -10.67 8.41 -7.05
C THR A 62 -10.18 7.00 -7.34
N MET A 63 -10.82 5.99 -6.74
CA MET A 63 -10.41 4.58 -6.86
C MET A 63 -10.18 4.09 -8.30
N TYR A 64 -10.91 4.61 -9.29
CA TYR A 64 -10.82 4.17 -10.69
C TYR A 64 -9.60 4.72 -11.45
N HIS A 65 -8.87 5.67 -10.86
CA HIS A 65 -7.68 6.29 -11.45
C HIS A 65 -6.39 5.89 -10.74
N LEU A 66 -6.49 5.12 -9.65
CA LEU A 66 -5.31 4.55 -9.00
C LEU A 66 -4.86 3.35 -9.83
N ASP A 67 -3.71 3.47 -10.46
CA ASP A 67 -3.23 2.52 -11.47
C ASP A 67 -1.96 1.77 -11.04
N HIS A 68 -1.34 2.18 -9.93
CA HIS A 68 -0.09 1.60 -9.48
C HIS A 68 -0.11 1.27 -7.99
N ALA A 69 0.48 0.12 -7.65
CA ALA A 69 0.51 -0.41 -6.30
C ALA A 69 1.94 -0.36 -5.75
N VAL A 70 2.10 0.25 -4.57
CA VAL A 70 3.39 0.53 -3.94
C VAL A 70 3.36 0.23 -2.43
N LEU A 71 4.52 0.21 -1.79
CA LEU A 71 4.62 -0.08 -0.35
C LEU A 71 4.93 1.18 0.43
N LEU A 72 4.01 1.62 1.27
CA LEU A 72 4.27 2.67 2.25
C LEU A 72 5.09 2.07 3.40
N ILE A 73 6.29 2.58 3.64
CA ILE A 73 7.22 2.04 4.65
C ILE A 73 7.50 3.00 5.81
N GLY A 74 7.04 4.25 5.71
CA GLY A 74 7.21 5.24 6.77
C GLY A 74 6.74 6.62 6.34
N TYR A 75 7.06 7.61 7.17
CA TYR A 75 6.77 9.02 6.90
C TYR A 75 7.77 9.91 7.63
N GLY A 76 7.85 11.17 7.22
CA GLY A 76 8.69 12.17 7.85
C GLY A 76 8.33 13.58 7.39
N THR A 77 9.23 14.51 7.66
CA THR A 77 9.12 15.91 7.27
C THR A 77 10.48 16.36 6.75
N GLU A 78 10.50 16.99 5.57
CA GLU A 78 11.68 17.57 4.95
C GLU A 78 11.45 19.08 4.75
N GLY A 79 12.12 19.89 5.57
CA GLY A 79 11.79 21.32 5.68
C GLY A 79 10.37 21.53 6.20
N ASP A 80 9.54 22.23 5.44
CA ASP A 80 8.12 22.44 5.74
C ASP A 80 7.20 21.41 5.05
N ASN A 81 7.75 20.41 4.35
CA ASN A 81 6.98 19.44 3.58
C ASN A 81 6.90 18.09 4.31
N ASP A 82 5.69 17.74 4.73
CA ASP A 82 5.36 16.40 5.20
C ASP A 82 5.38 15.40 4.03
N TYR A 83 5.99 14.24 4.24
CA TYR A 83 6.04 13.18 3.23
C TYR A 83 5.72 11.78 3.77
N TRP A 84 5.26 10.94 2.86
CA TRP A 84 5.21 9.48 2.90
C TRP A 84 6.48 8.91 2.27
N LEU A 85 7.16 7.98 2.94
CA LEU A 85 8.27 7.24 2.35
C LEU A 85 7.74 5.95 1.72
N VAL A 86 7.84 5.86 0.40
CA VAL A 86 7.20 4.81 -0.38
C VAL A 86 8.26 4.04 -1.17
N LYS A 87 8.25 2.72 -1.06
CA LYS A 87 9.09 1.82 -1.86
C LYS A 87 8.36 1.47 -3.16
N ASN A 88 9.05 1.62 -4.29
CA ASN A 88 8.57 1.22 -5.61
C ASN A 88 9.20 -0.11 -6.05
N SER A 89 8.71 -0.69 -7.14
CA SER A 89 9.13 -1.97 -7.72
C SER A 89 9.82 -1.84 -9.09
N TRP A 90 10.26 -0.62 -9.45
CA TRP A 90 10.90 -0.32 -10.75
C TRP A 90 12.43 -0.34 -10.71
N GLY A 91 13.02 -0.98 -9.70
CA GLY A 91 14.46 -1.08 -9.49
C GLY A 91 15.07 0.15 -8.84
N THR A 92 16.34 0.02 -8.44
CA THR A 92 17.05 1.06 -7.67
C THR A 92 17.55 2.23 -8.50
N SER A 93 17.53 2.13 -9.84
CA SER A 93 17.88 3.23 -10.74
C SER A 93 16.78 4.28 -10.88
N TRP A 94 15.56 3.97 -10.43
CA TRP A 94 14.44 4.90 -10.44
C TRP A 94 14.30 5.60 -9.09
N GLY A 95 13.97 6.89 -9.08
CA GLY A 95 13.78 7.68 -7.86
C GLY A 95 15.00 7.71 -6.93
N GLU A 96 14.73 7.89 -5.64
CA GLU A 96 15.75 7.90 -4.59
C GLU A 96 16.09 6.45 -4.23
N GLN A 97 16.93 5.78 -5.03
CA GLN A 97 17.32 4.37 -4.84
C GLN A 97 16.15 3.38 -4.83
N GLY A 98 15.14 3.61 -5.67
CA GLY A 98 13.91 2.81 -5.75
C GLY A 98 12.79 3.30 -4.83
N TYR A 99 12.97 4.44 -4.16
CA TYR A 99 11.98 5.06 -3.28
C TYR A 99 11.50 6.39 -3.84
N ILE A 100 10.34 6.81 -3.33
CA ILE A 100 9.76 8.13 -3.56
C ILE A 100 9.24 8.69 -2.25
N LYS A 101 9.49 9.98 -2.03
CA LYS A 101 8.85 10.75 -0.97
C LYS A 101 7.58 11.37 -1.56
N MET A 102 6.40 10.86 -1.26
CA MET A 102 5.15 11.44 -1.74
C MET A 102 4.62 12.45 -0.73
N THR A 103 4.05 13.56 -1.19
CA THR A 103 3.43 14.55 -0.29
C THR A 103 2.41 13.91 0.66
N ARG A 104 2.50 14.27 1.94
CA ARG A 104 1.58 13.87 3.01
C ARG A 104 0.86 15.09 3.58
N ASN A 105 -0.35 14.90 4.11
CA ASN A 105 -1.17 15.94 4.74
C ASN A 105 -1.54 17.07 3.78
N GLN A 106 -1.64 16.77 2.48
CA GLN A 106 -2.08 17.72 1.46
C GLN A 106 -3.16 17.09 0.61
N ASN A 107 -4.33 16.91 1.25
CA ASN A 107 -5.55 16.45 0.60
C ASN A 107 -5.38 15.07 -0.06
N ASN A 108 -4.79 14.06 0.60
CA ASN A 108 -4.66 12.70 0.03
C ASN A 108 -4.03 12.70 -1.39
N GLN A 109 -2.87 13.36 -1.52
CA GLN A 109 -2.19 13.55 -2.81
C GLN A 109 -1.99 12.20 -3.54
N CYS A 110 -2.34 12.17 -4.84
CA CYS A 110 -2.33 10.97 -5.68
C CYS A 110 -3.12 9.76 -5.12
N GLY A 111 -4.06 10.00 -4.19
CA GLY A 111 -4.95 8.97 -3.66
C GLY A 111 -4.28 7.94 -2.76
N ILE A 112 -3.10 8.23 -2.19
CA ILE A 112 -2.31 7.26 -1.42
C ILE A 112 -3.06 6.62 -0.23
N ALA A 113 -4.01 7.34 0.38
CA ALA A 113 -4.87 6.82 1.45
C ALA A 113 -6.24 6.32 0.94
N THR A 114 -6.55 6.41 -0.35
CA THR A 114 -7.84 5.99 -0.91
C THR A 114 -8.02 4.46 -0.84
N MET A 115 -6.97 3.70 -1.15
CA MET A 115 -6.98 2.23 -1.11
C MET A 115 -5.71 1.72 -0.43
N ALA A 116 -5.78 1.55 0.89
CA ALA A 116 -4.68 1.09 1.72
C ALA A 116 -5.08 -0.13 2.55
N ASN A 117 -4.21 -1.15 2.60
CA ASN A 117 -4.46 -2.38 3.35
C ASN A 117 -3.16 -3.05 3.83
N TYR A 118 -3.30 -3.91 4.84
CA TYR A 118 -2.24 -4.77 5.34
C TYR A 118 -2.78 -6.17 5.68
N PRO A 119 -1.96 -7.23 5.56
CA PRO A 119 -2.40 -8.59 5.83
C PRO A 119 -2.37 -8.91 7.32
N ILE A 120 -3.16 -9.91 7.68
CA ILE A 120 -3.07 -10.61 8.95
C ILE A 120 -2.38 -11.96 8.69
N ILE A 121 -1.19 -12.12 9.26
CA ILE A 121 -0.44 -13.36 9.19
C ILE A 121 -1.02 -14.37 10.16
N CYS A 122 -1.23 -15.60 9.69
CA CYS A 122 -1.60 -16.71 10.56
C CYS A 122 -0.45 -17.00 11.54
N SER A 123 -0.57 -16.57 12.79
CA SER A 123 0.31 -17.05 13.87
C SER A 123 -0.32 -18.26 14.55
N SER A 124 0.49 -19.24 14.95
CA SER A 124 0.04 -20.29 15.86
C SER A 124 -0.19 -19.78 17.29
N ASN A 125 0.33 -18.59 17.66
CA ASN A 125 0.31 -18.05 19.03
C ASN A 125 0.46 -16.51 19.15
N MET A 126 -0.33 -15.69 18.43
CA MET A 126 -0.49 -14.26 18.78
C MET A 126 -1.89 -14.01 19.33
N GLN A 127 -1.97 -13.43 20.53
CA GLN A 127 -3.23 -12.90 21.06
C GLN A 127 -3.75 -11.78 20.14
N PRO A 128 -5.07 -11.69 19.93
CA PRO A 128 -5.64 -10.71 19.02
C PRO A 128 -5.28 -9.29 19.46
N VAL A 129 -4.70 -8.52 18.54
CA VAL A 129 -4.66 -7.05 18.62
C VAL A 129 -6.08 -6.57 18.93
N PRO A 130 -6.28 -5.58 19.84
CA PRO A 130 -7.61 -5.09 20.18
C PRO A 130 -8.37 -4.75 18.90
N ARG A 131 -9.45 -5.50 18.64
CA ARG A 131 -10.29 -5.35 17.46
C ARG A 131 -10.83 -3.92 17.41
N GLN A 132 -10.27 -3.10 16.53
CA GLN A 132 -11.03 -1.98 15.96
C GLN A 132 -12.23 -2.59 15.21
N PRO A 133 -13.41 -1.93 15.15
CA PRO A 133 -14.56 -2.49 14.46
C PRO A 133 -14.23 -2.61 12.96
N VAL A 134 -13.88 -3.82 12.55
CA VAL A 134 -13.69 -4.17 11.14
C VAL A 134 -15.08 -4.24 10.50
N TYR A 135 -15.31 -3.40 9.50
CA TYR A 135 -16.45 -3.58 8.60
C TYR A 135 -16.17 -4.83 7.77
N HIS A 136 -16.87 -5.92 8.08
CA HIS A 136 -16.80 -7.18 7.33
C HIS A 136 -17.89 -7.19 6.25
N PRO A 137 -17.59 -6.91 4.97
CA PRO A 137 -18.41 -7.45 3.91
C PRO A 137 -18.16 -8.96 3.87
N THR A 138 -19.18 -9.74 4.18
CA THR A 138 -19.13 -11.20 4.10
C THR A 138 -18.86 -11.64 2.67
N SER A 139 -17.74 -12.28 2.40
CA SER A 139 -17.67 -13.27 1.32
C SER A 139 -16.45 -14.19 1.46
N ASP A 140 -16.73 -15.46 1.28
CA ASP A 140 -15.76 -16.54 1.18
C ASP A 140 -14.67 -16.21 0.14
N ALA A 141 -13.41 -16.13 0.60
CA ALA A 141 -12.25 -15.93 -0.27
C ALA A 141 -11.93 -17.24 -1.02
N PHE A 142 -12.73 -17.57 -2.03
CA PHE A 142 -12.35 -18.52 -3.08
C PHE A 142 -11.48 -17.79 -4.11
N CYS A 143 -10.17 -18.00 -4.02
CA CYS A 143 -9.29 -17.89 -5.17
C CYS A 143 -9.82 -18.82 -6.29
N LEU A 144 -9.74 -18.33 -7.54
CA LEU A 144 -9.99 -18.98 -8.84
C LEU A 144 -11.18 -18.37 -9.61
N THR A 145 -10.96 -17.24 -10.27
CA THR A 145 -11.33 -17.06 -11.70
C THR A 145 -10.57 -15.88 -12.31
N PRO A 146 -10.29 -15.91 -13.64
CA PRO A 146 -9.51 -14.89 -14.32
C PRO A 146 -10.43 -13.79 -14.83
N ASN A 147 -10.89 -12.88 -13.97
CA ASN A 147 -11.45 -11.60 -14.40
C ASN A 147 -11.45 -10.61 -13.23
N MET A 148 -10.42 -9.76 -13.26
CA MET A 148 -10.40 -8.32 -12.93
C MET A 148 -11.52 -7.79 -12.01
N PHE A 149 -11.10 -7.30 -10.84
CA PHE A 149 -11.71 -6.26 -9.97
C PHE A 149 -11.83 -6.53 -8.46
N LEU A 150 -11.45 -7.70 -7.94
CA LEU A 150 -11.34 -7.90 -6.48
C LEU A 150 -10.02 -8.51 -5.99
N MET A 151 -9.03 -8.62 -6.87
CA MET A 151 -7.74 -9.26 -6.54
C MET A 151 -6.72 -8.32 -5.91
N ILE A 152 -6.99 -7.01 -5.79
CA ILE A 152 -5.94 -6.03 -5.55
C ILE A 152 -5.37 -6.12 -4.13
N GLY A 153 -6.19 -6.33 -3.09
CA GLY A 153 -5.69 -6.32 -1.70
C GLY A 153 -4.61 -7.38 -1.41
N ILE A 154 -4.93 -8.67 -1.61
CA ILE A 154 -4.02 -9.77 -1.27
C ILE A 154 -2.94 -9.98 -2.34
N TYR A 155 -3.27 -9.90 -3.64
CA TYR A 155 -2.25 -10.09 -4.68
C TYR A 155 -1.28 -8.90 -4.75
N CYS A 156 -1.69 -7.66 -4.50
CA CYS A 156 -0.71 -6.57 -4.41
C CYS A 156 0.18 -6.75 -3.19
N PHE A 157 -0.33 -7.14 -2.02
CA PHE A 157 0.57 -7.39 -0.88
C PHE A 157 1.59 -8.50 -1.19
N VAL A 158 1.14 -9.64 -1.73
CA VAL A 158 2.05 -10.75 -2.09
C VAL A 158 3.01 -10.33 -3.20
N LYS A 159 2.54 -9.69 -4.29
CA LYS A 159 3.42 -9.25 -5.37
C LYS A 159 4.40 -8.16 -4.92
N ILE A 160 3.95 -7.19 -4.13
CA ILE A 160 4.78 -6.11 -3.57
C ILE A 160 5.76 -6.62 -2.51
N VAL A 161 5.53 -7.77 -1.87
CA VAL A 161 6.48 -8.35 -0.91
C VAL A 161 7.45 -9.34 -1.58
N TYR A 162 7.00 -10.08 -2.60
CA TYR A 162 7.76 -11.17 -3.22
C TYR A 162 8.41 -10.83 -4.57
N ASP A 163 8.02 -9.76 -5.27
CA ASP A 163 8.76 -9.20 -6.43
C ASP A 163 9.77 -8.10 -6.01
N LEU A 164 10.18 -8.06 -4.73
CA LEU A 164 11.19 -7.15 -4.16
C LEU A 164 12.62 -7.72 -4.15
#